data_AF-A0AAE1MSC0-F1
#
_entry.id   AF-A0AAE1MSC0-F1
#
_cell.length_a   1.000
_cell.length_b   1.000
_cell.length_c   1.000
_cell.angle_alpha   90.00
_cell.angle_beta   90.00
_cell.angle_gamma   90.00
#
_symmetry.space_group_name_H-M   'P 1'
#
loop_
_entity.id
_entity.type
_entity.pdbx_description
1 polymer ?
#
loop_
_entity_poly.entity_id
_entity_poly.type
_entity_poly.pdbx_seq_one_letter_code
_entity_poly.pdbx_strand_id
1 'polypeptide(L)'
;MDLVRTLCSRVVRQFIHKDFHEAVSRMTIIDAFLFLIVHSIDKIGIWPHLPVFLGLFYLAIRRHLHQEYNLINVGRTPVGVRFNPIDVPFRTANGKFNDPFNDGAGSQGSFFGRNVLPVDQKNKLLKPDPMAVATKLLARTTLKDTGKQFNMIAASWIQFMIHDWIDHLEETNQMELRAPREVASECPLKSFRFYKTKEVPTDFYDIKTGSLNIRTPWW
;
A
#
# COMPACT_ATOMS: atom_id res chain seq x y z
N MET A 1 -3.02 35.69 -10.27
CA MET A 1 -3.49 34.31 -9.97
C MET A 1 -2.98 33.80 -8.62
N ASP A 2 -1.74 34.11 -8.22
CA ASP A 2 -1.16 33.60 -6.95
C ASP A 2 -1.78 34.16 -5.66
N LEU A 3 -2.25 35.41 -5.66
CA LEU A 3 -2.88 36.01 -4.47
C LEU A 3 -4.21 35.32 -4.11
N VAL A 4 -5.05 35.05 -5.12
CA VAL A 4 -6.33 34.34 -4.97
C VAL A 4 -6.09 32.90 -4.52
N ARG A 5 -5.09 32.23 -5.09
CA ARG A 5 -4.67 30.88 -4.68
C ARG A 5 -4.21 30.83 -3.22
N THR A 6 -3.46 31.84 -2.78
CA THR A 6 -2.96 31.96 -1.40
C THR A 6 -4.10 32.24 -0.41
N LEU A 7 -5.05 33.10 -0.77
CA LEU A 7 -6.20 33.44 0.07
C LEU A 7 -7.15 32.25 0.23
N CYS A 8 -7.51 31.59 -0.89
CA CYS A 8 -8.33 30.38 -0.87
C CYS A 8 -7.65 29.25 -0.08
N SER A 9 -6.34 29.06 -0.25
CA SER A 9 -5.59 28.06 0.52
C SER A 9 -5.62 28.33 2.02
N ARG A 10 -5.55 29.60 2.45
CA ARG A 10 -5.66 29.97 3.88
C ARG A 10 -7.03 29.64 4.48
N VAL A 11 -8.12 29.93 3.76
CA VAL A 11 -9.49 29.64 4.23
C VAL A 11 -9.70 28.13 4.29
N VAL A 12 -9.32 27.41 3.23
CA VAL A 12 -9.44 25.94 3.15
C VAL A 12 -8.63 25.25 4.25
N ARG A 13 -7.45 25.76 4.61
CA ARG A 13 -6.64 25.23 5.73
C ARG A 13 -7.34 25.28 7.09
N GLN A 14 -8.25 26.23 7.34
CA GLN A 14 -8.98 26.30 8.61
C GLN A 14 -9.97 25.13 8.78
N PHE A 15 -10.51 24.61 7.68
CA PHE A 15 -11.48 23.51 7.69
C PHE A 15 -10.81 22.13 7.56
N ILE A 16 -9.52 22.08 7.25
CA ILE A 16 -8.76 20.84 7.05
C ILE A 16 -7.95 20.50 8.30
N HIS A 17 -7.90 19.21 8.63
CA HIS A 17 -7.09 18.72 9.75
C HIS A 17 -5.62 19.02 9.49
N LYS A 18 -4.89 19.46 10.53
CA LYS A 18 -3.50 19.93 10.44
C LYS A 18 -2.56 18.95 9.71
N ASP A 19 -2.75 17.65 9.92
CA ASP A 19 -1.90 16.61 9.34
C ASP A 19 -2.03 16.50 7.81
N PHE A 20 -3.11 17.04 7.22
CA PHE A 20 -3.30 17.06 5.77
C PHE A 20 -2.82 18.35 5.09
N HIS A 21 -2.35 19.34 5.84
CA HIS A 21 -1.94 20.63 5.26
C HIS A 21 -0.81 20.48 4.24
N GLU A 22 0.13 19.57 4.49
CA GLU A 22 1.21 19.28 3.54
C GLU A 22 0.66 18.62 2.26
N ALA A 23 -0.14 17.57 2.39
CA ALA A 23 -0.74 16.87 1.25
C ALA A 23 -1.56 17.83 0.38
N VAL A 24 -2.43 18.63 0.99
CA VAL A 24 -3.30 19.59 0.29
C VAL A 24 -2.51 20.73 -0.35
N SER A 25 -1.34 21.10 0.20
CA SER A 25 -0.50 22.13 -0.42
C SER A 25 0.07 21.72 -1.78
N ARG A 26 0.18 20.41 -2.04
CA ARG A 26 0.66 19.84 -3.30
C ARG A 26 -0.47 19.63 -4.32
N MET A 27 -1.72 19.80 -3.90
CA MET A 27 -2.89 19.58 -4.74
C MET A 27 -3.16 20.74 -5.70
N THR A 28 -3.82 20.44 -6.82
CA THR A 28 -4.43 21.47 -7.67
C THR A 28 -5.56 22.17 -6.92
N ILE A 29 -6.03 23.32 -7.41
CA ILE A 29 -7.15 24.04 -6.78
C ILE A 29 -8.42 23.17 -6.78
N ILE A 30 -8.65 22.43 -7.87
CA ILE A 30 -9.79 21.54 -8.03
C ILE A 30 -9.67 20.39 -7.02
N ASP A 31 -8.51 19.73 -6.95
CA ASP A 31 -8.32 18.61 -6.04
C ASP A 31 -8.35 19.02 -4.57
N ALA A 32 -7.86 20.21 -4.23
CA ALA A 32 -7.98 20.75 -2.88
C ALA A 32 -9.46 20.99 -2.49
N PHE A 33 -10.29 21.44 -3.43
CA PHE A 33 -11.73 21.58 -3.23
C PHE A 33 -12.42 20.21 -3.10
N LEU A 34 -12.08 19.26 -3.96
CA LEU A 34 -12.55 17.87 -3.88
C LEU A 34 -12.17 17.21 -2.54
N PHE A 35 -10.93 17.42 -2.09
CA PHE A 35 -10.46 16.97 -0.78
C PHE A 35 -11.26 17.60 0.35
N LEU A 36 -11.58 18.90 0.28
CA LEU A 36 -12.43 19.56 1.27
C LEU A 36 -13.82 18.90 1.35
N ILE A 37 -14.42 18.53 0.23
CA ILE A 37 -15.71 17.80 0.19
C ILE A 37 -15.57 16.44 0.92
N VAL A 38 -14.60 15.62 0.51
CA VAL A 38 -14.35 14.29 1.11
C VAL A 38 -14.09 14.42 2.61
N HIS A 39 -13.19 15.32 3.01
CA HIS A 39 -12.81 15.55 4.40
C HIS A 39 -13.98 16.04 5.25
N SER A 40 -14.88 16.86 4.69
CA SER A 40 -16.08 17.33 5.39
C SER A 40 -17.06 16.18 5.65
N ILE A 41 -17.26 15.29 4.66
CA ILE A 41 -18.09 14.10 4.81
C ILE A 41 -17.45 13.13 5.83
N ASP A 42 -16.13 12.96 5.80
CA ASP A 42 -15.37 12.10 6.71
C ASP A 42 -15.46 12.58 8.17
N LYS A 43 -15.39 13.90 8.40
CA LYS A 43 -15.56 14.50 9.73
C LYS A 43 -16.92 14.20 10.37
N ILE A 44 -17.96 14.06 9.55
CA ILE A 44 -19.31 13.72 10.01
C ILE A 44 -19.46 12.18 10.12
N GLY A 45 -18.64 11.41 9.41
CA GLY A 45 -18.62 9.94 9.48
C GLY A 45 -19.77 9.26 8.74
N ILE A 46 -20.41 9.96 7.79
CA ILE A 46 -21.68 9.51 7.19
C ILE A 46 -21.54 8.84 5.82
N TRP A 47 -20.34 8.77 5.23
CA TRP A 47 -20.17 8.31 3.85
C TRP A 47 -20.80 6.92 3.56
N PRO A 48 -20.74 5.90 4.45
CA PRO A 48 -21.35 4.60 4.19
C PRO A 48 -22.88 4.63 4.30
N HIS A 49 -23.44 5.68 4.89
CA HIS A 49 -24.86 5.86 5.16
C HIS A 49 -25.55 6.80 4.17
N LEU A 50 -24.80 7.36 3.21
CA LEU A 50 -25.37 8.18 2.15
C LEU A 50 -26.23 7.32 1.20
N PRO A 51 -27.26 7.90 0.56
CA PRO A 51 -27.90 7.29 -0.60
C PRO A 51 -26.86 6.82 -1.61
N VAL A 52 -27.08 5.65 -2.22
CA VAL A 52 -26.06 4.93 -3.02
C VAL A 52 -25.35 5.84 -4.02
N PHE A 53 -26.07 6.65 -4.79
CA PHE A 53 -25.48 7.53 -5.80
C PHE A 53 -24.55 8.61 -5.19
N LEU A 54 -24.87 9.15 -4.01
CA LEU A 54 -24.00 10.08 -3.30
C LEU A 54 -22.77 9.36 -2.72
N GLY A 55 -22.95 8.15 -2.19
CA GLY A 55 -21.84 7.31 -1.75
C GLY A 55 -20.88 6.97 -2.90
N LEU A 56 -21.41 6.65 -4.08
CA LEU A 56 -20.61 6.42 -5.29
C LEU A 56 -19.85 7.67 -5.74
N PHE A 57 -20.49 8.85 -5.69
CA PHE A 57 -19.81 10.11 -6.00
C PHE A 57 -18.67 10.40 -5.02
N TYR A 58 -18.91 10.21 -3.72
CA TYR A 58 -17.88 10.30 -2.68
C TYR A 58 -16.70 9.35 -2.97
N LEU A 59 -16.98 8.07 -3.26
CA LEU A 59 -15.95 7.08 -3.56
C LEU A 59 -15.18 7.40 -4.85
N ALA A 60 -15.86 7.92 -5.87
CA ALA A 60 -15.23 8.33 -7.12
C ALA A 60 -14.23 9.47 -6.88
N ILE A 61 -14.63 10.49 -6.12
CA ILE A 61 -13.73 11.60 -5.75
C ILE A 61 -12.55 11.08 -4.92
N ARG A 62 -12.83 10.28 -3.88
CA ARG A 62 -11.77 9.74 -3.00
C ARG A 62 -10.77 8.90 -3.79
N ARG A 63 -11.25 8.08 -4.72
CA ARG A 63 -10.41 7.27 -5.61
C ARG A 63 -9.56 8.13 -6.54
N HIS A 64 -10.14 9.16 -7.15
CA HIS A 64 -9.40 10.14 -7.97
C HIS A 64 -8.24 10.75 -7.19
N LEU A 65 -8.51 11.26 -5.97
CA LEU A 65 -7.46 11.81 -5.11
C LEU A 65 -6.37 10.77 -4.77
N HIS A 66 -6.73 9.51 -4.54
CA HIS A 66 -5.74 8.46 -4.33
C HIS A 66 -4.93 8.12 -5.60
N GLN A 67 -5.52 8.19 -6.78
CA GLN A 67 -4.81 7.96 -8.03
C GLN A 67 -3.77 9.05 -8.30
N GLU A 68 -4.14 10.32 -8.07
CA GLU A 68 -3.25 11.46 -8.31
C GLU A 68 -2.13 11.58 -7.26
N TYR A 69 -2.42 11.30 -5.98
CA TYR A 69 -1.53 11.63 -4.87
C TYR A 69 -0.99 10.42 -4.09
N ASN A 70 -1.45 9.20 -4.39
CA ASN A 70 -1.05 7.96 -3.71
C ASN A 70 -0.61 6.85 -4.67
N LEU A 71 -0.12 7.18 -5.87
CA LEU A 71 0.58 6.22 -6.73
C LEU A 71 2.04 6.66 -6.88
N ILE A 72 2.91 6.04 -6.09
CA ILE A 72 4.32 6.41 -5.99
C ILE A 72 5.16 5.31 -6.63
N ASN A 73 5.86 5.67 -7.71
CA ASN A 73 6.78 4.78 -8.40
C ASN A 73 8.01 4.45 -7.53
N VAL A 74 8.54 3.23 -7.66
CA VAL A 74 9.74 2.77 -6.95
C VAL A 74 10.70 2.14 -7.94
N GLY A 75 11.95 2.61 -7.96
CA GLY A 75 12.95 2.14 -8.91
C GLY A 75 12.75 2.67 -10.32
N ARG A 76 13.78 2.51 -11.16
CA ARG A 76 13.70 2.91 -12.56
C ARG A 76 12.60 2.10 -13.26
N THR A 77 11.70 2.81 -13.92
CA THR A 77 10.78 2.21 -14.88
C THR A 77 11.61 1.47 -15.93
N PRO A 78 11.46 0.14 -16.11
CA PRO A 78 12.23 -0.59 -17.09
C PRO A 78 11.79 -0.16 -18.50
N VAL A 79 12.44 0.83 -19.08
CA VAL A 79 12.17 1.25 -20.46
C VAL A 79 12.90 0.29 -21.39
N GLY A 80 12.24 -0.79 -21.80
CA GLY A 80 12.74 -1.67 -22.86
C GLY A 80 12.67 -1.03 -24.25
N VAL A 81 13.05 -1.81 -25.25
CA VAL A 81 12.85 -1.43 -26.66
C VAL A 81 11.35 -1.38 -26.93
N ARG A 82 10.88 -0.36 -27.64
CA ARG A 82 9.47 -0.29 -28.07
C ARG A 82 9.10 -1.59 -28.76
N PHE A 83 7.98 -2.18 -28.34
CA PHE A 83 7.40 -3.36 -28.96
C PHE A 83 6.01 -3.02 -29.50
N ASN A 84 5.53 -3.80 -30.45
CA ASN A 84 4.15 -3.69 -30.92
C ASN A 84 3.27 -4.65 -30.10
N PRO A 85 2.27 -4.18 -29.35
CA PRO A 85 1.40 -5.05 -28.56
C PRO A 85 0.67 -6.13 -29.39
N ILE A 86 0.50 -5.89 -30.70
CA ILE A 86 -0.10 -6.87 -31.63
C ILE A 86 0.74 -8.14 -31.72
N ASP A 87 2.06 -8.07 -31.51
CA ASP A 87 2.96 -9.22 -31.58
C ASP A 87 2.83 -10.14 -30.35
N VAL A 88 2.21 -9.65 -29.27
CA VAL A 88 2.01 -10.38 -28.00
C VAL A 88 0.54 -10.32 -27.54
N PRO A 89 -0.41 -10.92 -28.30
CA PRO A 89 -1.84 -10.83 -28.01
C PRO A 89 -2.29 -11.79 -26.88
N PHE A 90 -1.39 -12.15 -25.97
CA PHE A 90 -1.63 -13.11 -24.90
C PHE A 90 -0.84 -12.74 -23.65
N ARG A 91 -1.23 -13.29 -22.49
CA ARG A 91 -0.50 -13.11 -21.24
C ARG A 91 0.79 -13.93 -21.27
N THR A 92 1.93 -13.27 -21.20
CA THR A 92 3.23 -13.94 -21.17
C THR A 92 3.47 -14.60 -19.82
N ALA A 93 4.26 -15.68 -19.81
CA ALA A 93 4.51 -16.48 -18.60
C ALA A 93 5.19 -15.68 -17.45
N ASN A 94 5.90 -14.61 -17.77
CA ASN A 94 6.58 -13.75 -16.80
C ASN A 94 5.94 -12.35 -16.67
N GLY A 95 4.80 -12.11 -17.31
CA GLY A 95 4.07 -10.84 -17.24
C GLY A 95 4.67 -9.67 -18.03
N LYS A 96 5.72 -9.90 -18.85
CA LYS A 96 6.27 -8.88 -19.75
C LYS A 96 5.35 -8.56 -20.92
N PHE A 97 5.61 -7.42 -21.56
CA PHE A 97 4.95 -6.95 -22.79
C PHE A 97 3.44 -6.68 -22.62
N ASN A 98 3.01 -6.35 -21.40
CA ASN A 98 1.62 -5.99 -21.12
C ASN A 98 1.39 -4.48 -21.33
N ASP A 99 2.17 -3.62 -20.66
CA ASP A 99 2.12 -2.18 -20.90
C ASP A 99 2.83 -1.83 -22.24
N PRO A 100 2.12 -1.24 -23.23
CA PRO A 100 2.68 -0.89 -24.53
C PRO A 100 3.90 0.05 -24.49
N PHE A 101 4.08 0.77 -23.39
CA PHE A 101 5.13 1.77 -23.21
C PHE A 101 6.23 1.30 -22.24
N ASN A 102 6.04 0.15 -21.61
CA ASN A 102 6.98 -0.42 -20.64
C ASN A 102 6.87 -1.96 -20.65
N ASP A 103 7.76 -2.60 -21.39
CA ASP A 103 7.78 -4.07 -21.55
C ASP A 103 8.00 -4.83 -20.23
N GLY A 104 8.60 -4.21 -19.21
CA GLY A 104 8.84 -4.79 -17.90
C GLY A 104 7.80 -4.43 -16.82
N ALA A 105 6.81 -3.58 -17.12
CA ALA A 105 5.79 -3.22 -16.15
C ALA A 105 5.02 -4.47 -15.71
N GLY A 106 4.96 -4.69 -14.40
CA GLY A 106 4.24 -5.81 -13.79
C GLY A 106 4.78 -7.20 -14.17
N SER A 107 6.00 -7.29 -14.69
CA SER A 107 6.66 -8.59 -14.85
C SER A 107 7.14 -9.13 -13.50
N GLN A 108 7.43 -10.43 -13.45
CA GLN A 108 8.13 -11.04 -12.33
C GLN A 108 9.45 -10.31 -12.06
N GLY A 109 9.77 -10.08 -10.79
CA GLY A 109 10.98 -9.39 -10.36
C GLY A 109 10.91 -7.86 -10.48
N SER A 110 9.75 -7.29 -10.84
CA SER A 110 9.55 -5.83 -10.81
C SER A 110 9.44 -5.29 -9.37
N PHE A 111 9.73 -4.00 -9.19
CA PHE A 111 9.61 -3.35 -7.89
C PHE A 111 8.16 -3.26 -7.42
N PHE A 112 7.94 -3.42 -6.11
CA PHE A 112 6.70 -2.98 -5.47
C PHE A 112 6.63 -1.45 -5.46
N GLY A 113 5.56 -0.90 -6.05
CA GLY A 113 5.19 0.50 -5.87
C GLY A 113 4.76 0.83 -4.44
N ARG A 114 4.46 2.11 -4.17
CA ARG A 114 3.98 2.56 -2.85
C ARG A 114 2.76 3.46 -2.97
N ASN A 115 1.92 3.45 -1.94
CA ASN A 115 0.82 4.40 -1.81
C ASN A 115 1.08 5.51 -0.79
N VAL A 116 2.06 5.29 0.10
CA VAL A 116 2.49 6.23 1.12
C VAL A 116 4.02 6.29 1.09
N LEU A 117 4.58 7.47 1.35
CA LEU A 117 6.03 7.65 1.44
C LEU A 117 6.63 6.74 2.52
N PRO A 118 7.81 6.13 2.27
CA PRO A 118 8.42 5.24 3.23
C PRO A 118 8.81 5.98 4.51
N VAL A 119 8.53 5.38 5.66
CA VAL A 119 9.03 5.84 6.96
C VAL A 119 10.09 4.85 7.43
N ASP A 120 11.33 5.32 7.58
CA ASP A 120 12.42 4.48 8.08
C ASP A 120 12.17 4.08 9.54
N GLN A 121 12.14 2.76 9.78
CA GLN A 121 11.91 2.14 11.07
C GLN A 121 13.02 1.16 11.45
N LYS A 122 14.19 1.20 10.79
CA LYS A 122 15.31 0.28 11.06
C LYS A 122 15.76 0.27 12.53
N ASN A 123 15.66 1.41 13.22
CA ASN A 123 15.97 1.56 14.65
C ASN A 123 14.80 1.20 15.59
N LYS A 124 13.63 0.84 15.06
CA LYS A 124 12.39 0.55 15.78
C LYS A 124 11.80 -0.82 15.47
N LEU A 125 12.49 -1.66 14.71
CA LEU A 125 11.99 -3.00 14.32
C LEU A 125 11.56 -3.87 15.52
N LEU A 126 12.17 -3.67 16.69
CA LEU A 126 11.86 -4.40 17.93
C LEU A 126 11.16 -3.54 18.99
N LYS A 127 10.54 -2.40 18.61
CA LYS A 127 9.94 -1.43 19.54
C LYS A 127 8.51 -1.06 19.13
N PRO A 128 7.47 -1.59 19.80
CA PRO A 128 7.52 -2.62 20.85
C PRO A 128 8.00 -3.98 20.33
N ASP A 129 8.32 -4.90 21.25
CA ASP A 129 8.76 -6.24 20.87
C ASP A 129 7.68 -6.97 20.05
N PRO A 130 7.99 -7.50 18.85
CA PRO A 130 7.00 -8.13 17.98
C PRO A 130 6.35 -9.37 18.59
N MET A 131 7.09 -10.13 19.41
CA MET A 131 6.54 -11.30 20.09
C MET A 131 5.63 -10.89 21.24
N ALA A 132 5.92 -9.79 21.92
CA ALA A 132 4.98 -9.21 22.88
C ALA A 132 3.69 -8.72 22.21
N VAL A 133 3.77 -8.09 21.04
CA VAL A 133 2.58 -7.71 20.24
C VAL A 133 1.80 -8.94 19.81
N ALA A 134 2.48 -9.96 19.27
CA ALA A 134 1.83 -11.19 18.83
C ALA A 134 1.09 -11.90 19.96
N THR A 135 1.74 -12.06 21.12
CA THR A 135 1.14 -12.71 22.29
C THR A 135 -0.03 -11.91 22.85
N LYS A 136 0.14 -10.59 23.06
CA LYS A 136 -0.85 -9.79 23.79
C LYS A 136 -2.02 -9.30 22.95
N LEU A 137 -1.83 -9.12 21.63
CA LEU A 137 -2.81 -8.45 20.76
C LEU A 137 -3.31 -9.31 19.59
N LEU A 138 -2.57 -10.34 19.17
CA LEU A 138 -2.92 -11.14 17.98
C LEU A 138 -3.33 -12.58 18.31
N ALA A 139 -2.81 -13.14 19.39
CA ALA A 139 -3.12 -14.51 19.80
C ALA A 139 -4.64 -14.67 19.96
N ARG A 140 -5.21 -15.63 19.23
CA ARG A 140 -6.65 -15.92 19.27
C ARG A 140 -7.02 -16.45 20.65
N THR A 141 -7.80 -15.68 21.41
CA THR A 141 -8.36 -16.10 22.70
C THR A 141 -9.69 -16.81 22.53
N THR A 142 -10.61 -16.18 21.80
CA THR A 142 -11.91 -16.74 21.41
C THR A 142 -12.08 -16.57 19.92
N LEU A 143 -12.58 -17.61 19.23
CA LEU A 143 -12.89 -17.50 17.81
C LEU A 143 -13.99 -16.44 17.61
N LYS A 144 -13.70 -15.45 16.76
CA LYS A 144 -14.68 -14.49 16.23
C LYS A 144 -14.88 -14.83 14.75
N ASP A 145 -16.09 -15.22 14.39
CA ASP A 145 -16.46 -15.52 13.01
C ASP A 145 -17.14 -14.32 12.34
N THR A 146 -17.50 -14.50 11.07
CA THR A 146 -18.15 -13.52 10.19
C THR A 146 -19.65 -13.82 10.04
N GLY A 147 -20.23 -14.61 10.94
CA GLY A 147 -21.60 -15.09 10.87
C GLY A 147 -21.89 -15.83 9.55
N LYS A 148 -22.85 -15.32 8.78
CA LYS A 148 -23.23 -15.87 7.45
C LYS A 148 -22.66 -15.07 6.29
N GLN A 149 -21.93 -13.99 6.56
CA GLN A 149 -21.51 -13.04 5.53
C GLN A 149 -20.33 -13.55 4.70
N PHE A 150 -19.39 -14.31 5.30
CA PHE A 150 -18.13 -14.66 4.64
C PHE A 150 -17.65 -16.06 5.02
N ASN A 151 -17.76 -17.03 4.11
CA ASN A 151 -17.45 -18.43 4.38
C ASN A 151 -15.98 -18.80 4.13
N MET A 152 -15.61 -20.05 4.39
CA MET A 152 -14.24 -20.53 4.19
C MET A 152 -13.80 -20.59 2.73
N ILE A 153 -14.73 -20.74 1.77
CA ILE A 153 -14.39 -20.67 0.34
C ILE A 153 -13.90 -19.26 0.01
N ALA A 154 -14.57 -18.23 0.53
CA ALA A 154 -14.15 -16.85 0.34
C ALA A 154 -12.78 -16.56 1.00
N ALA A 155 -12.51 -17.16 2.17
CA ALA A 155 -11.21 -17.09 2.83
C ALA A 155 -10.10 -17.79 2.01
N SER A 156 -10.38 -18.96 1.46
CA SER A 156 -9.46 -19.67 0.56
C SER A 156 -9.24 -18.90 -0.74
N TRP A 157 -10.29 -18.29 -1.28
CA TRP A 157 -10.22 -17.51 -2.52
C TRP A 157 -9.28 -16.31 -2.38
N ILE A 158 -9.36 -15.55 -1.28
CA ILE A 158 -8.46 -14.39 -1.13
C ILE A 158 -7.00 -14.83 -1.00
N GLN A 159 -6.70 -15.96 -0.34
CA GLN A 159 -5.35 -16.50 -0.35
C GLN A 159 -4.91 -16.97 -1.76
N PHE A 160 -5.82 -17.59 -2.51
CA PHE A 160 -5.59 -17.96 -3.91
C PHE A 160 -5.27 -16.72 -4.78
N MET A 161 -5.91 -15.57 -4.53
CA MET A 161 -5.54 -14.32 -5.19
C MET A 161 -4.16 -13.81 -4.76
N ILE A 162 -3.79 -13.91 -3.48
CA ILE A 162 -2.44 -13.56 -3.03
C ILE A 162 -1.38 -14.42 -3.73
N HIS A 163 -1.70 -15.70 -3.99
CA HIS A 163 -0.85 -16.62 -4.76
C HIS A 163 -0.64 -16.20 -6.22
N ASP A 164 -1.54 -15.39 -6.77
CA ASP A 164 -1.41 -14.75 -8.07
C ASP A 164 -0.57 -13.47 -7.94
N TRP A 165 -0.96 -12.57 -7.03
CA TRP A 165 -0.50 -11.19 -7.10
C TRP A 165 0.90 -10.91 -6.51
N ILE A 166 1.20 -11.40 -5.31
CA ILE A 166 2.29 -10.80 -4.51
C ILE A 166 3.05 -11.81 -3.67
N ASP A 167 4.38 -11.73 -3.72
CA ASP A 167 5.31 -12.34 -2.78
C ASP A 167 6.66 -11.60 -2.79
N HIS A 168 7.30 -11.44 -1.64
CA HIS A 168 8.51 -10.63 -1.52
C HIS A 168 9.77 -11.45 -1.78
N LEU A 169 10.71 -10.91 -2.53
CA LEU A 169 12.03 -11.50 -2.66
C LEU A 169 12.77 -11.45 -1.30
N GLU A 170 13.21 -12.62 -0.85
CA GLU A 170 14.03 -12.78 0.35
C GLU A 170 15.53 -12.67 0.03
N GLU A 171 16.31 -12.24 1.02
CA GLU A 171 17.76 -12.31 1.03
C GLU A 171 18.22 -13.62 1.70
N THR A 172 19.47 -14.02 1.48
CA THR A 172 20.03 -15.23 2.09
C THR A 172 20.38 -15.09 3.57
N ASN A 173 20.46 -13.85 4.07
CA ASN A 173 20.76 -13.55 5.47
C ASN A 173 19.57 -13.89 6.37
N GLN A 174 19.83 -14.64 7.44
CA GLN A 174 18.82 -14.96 8.44
C GLN A 174 18.80 -13.92 9.57
N MET A 175 17.59 -13.61 10.02
CA MET A 175 17.30 -12.85 11.22
C MET A 175 16.75 -13.80 12.29
N GLU A 176 16.93 -13.47 13.56
CA GLU A 176 16.35 -14.22 14.68
C GLU A 176 15.51 -13.28 15.55
N LEU A 177 14.29 -13.72 15.88
CA LEU A 177 13.45 -13.11 16.90
C LEU A 177 13.39 -14.04 18.10
N ARG A 178 13.54 -13.48 19.30
CA ARG A 178 13.50 -14.20 20.58
C ARG A 178 12.46 -13.57 21.48
N ALA A 179 11.64 -14.41 22.11
CA ALA A 179 10.58 -13.96 22.99
C ALA A 179 11.19 -13.28 24.22
N PRO A 180 10.74 -12.06 24.57
CA PRO A 180 11.19 -11.42 25.78
C PRO A 180 10.56 -12.13 26.99
N ARG A 181 11.22 -12.06 28.15
CA ARG A 181 10.90 -12.89 29.33
C ARG A 181 9.45 -12.76 29.77
N GLU A 182 8.87 -11.59 29.56
CA GLU A 182 7.52 -11.19 29.98
C GLU A 182 6.42 -11.99 29.27
N VAL A 183 6.65 -12.48 28.05
CA VAL A 183 5.68 -13.28 27.28
C VAL A 183 6.22 -14.65 26.86
N ALA A 184 7.47 -14.96 27.20
CA ALA A 184 8.15 -16.16 26.74
C ALA A 184 7.41 -17.44 27.11
N SER A 185 6.77 -17.53 28.28
CA SER A 185 5.98 -18.70 28.69
C SER A 185 4.79 -18.98 27.78
N GLU A 186 4.17 -17.93 27.23
CA GLU A 186 2.97 -18.00 26.38
C GLU A 186 3.29 -18.19 24.89
N CYS A 187 4.53 -17.89 24.47
CA CYS A 187 4.93 -18.07 23.08
C CYS A 187 5.12 -19.57 22.73
N PRO A 188 4.49 -20.08 21.65
CA PRO A 188 4.72 -21.45 21.19
C PRO A 188 6.18 -21.73 20.82
N LEU A 189 6.84 -20.75 20.17
CA LEU A 189 8.27 -20.77 19.88
C LEU A 189 8.96 -19.73 20.77
N LYS A 190 10.06 -20.13 21.43
CA LYS A 190 10.85 -19.21 22.28
C LYS A 190 11.81 -18.34 21.46
N SER A 191 12.22 -18.84 20.31
CA SER A 191 12.83 -18.06 19.23
C SER A 191 12.54 -18.72 17.89
N PHE A 192 12.67 -17.96 16.81
CA PHE A 192 12.58 -18.47 15.45
C PHE A 192 13.44 -17.63 14.50
N ARG A 193 13.83 -18.24 13.39
CA ARG A 193 14.62 -17.60 12.32
C ARG A 193 13.82 -17.47 11.04
N PHE A 194 14.12 -16.43 10.29
CA PHE A 194 13.52 -16.15 8.99
C PHE A 194 14.49 -15.35 8.12
N TYR A 195 14.23 -15.28 6.83
CA TYR A 195 15.07 -14.53 5.90
C TYR A 195 14.70 -13.04 5.89
N LYS A 196 15.71 -12.19 5.78
CA LYS A 196 15.49 -10.74 5.62
C LYS A 196 14.87 -10.47 4.25
N THR A 197 13.91 -9.54 4.15
CA THR A 197 13.45 -9.04 2.85
C THR A 197 14.61 -8.39 2.06
N LYS A 198 14.75 -8.72 0.77
CA LYS A 198 15.77 -8.14 -0.08
C LYS A 198 15.50 -6.65 -0.31
N GLU A 199 16.45 -5.81 0.09
CA GLU A 199 16.46 -4.38 -0.22
C GLU A 199 17.30 -4.15 -1.49
N VAL A 200 16.66 -3.72 -2.58
CA VAL A 200 17.33 -3.43 -3.85
C VAL A 200 17.44 -1.91 -4.04
N PRO A 201 18.63 -1.36 -4.33
CA PRO A 201 18.79 0.06 -4.64
C PRO A 201 17.96 0.47 -5.86
N THR A 202 17.37 1.66 -5.82
CA THR A 202 16.47 2.19 -6.86
C THR A 202 17.13 3.24 -7.77
N ASP A 203 18.32 3.71 -7.39
CA ASP A 203 19.01 4.89 -7.93
C ASP A 203 18.24 6.23 -7.82
N PHE A 204 17.19 6.29 -6.99
CA PHE A 204 16.43 7.52 -6.73
C PHE A 204 16.74 8.12 -5.36
N TYR A 205 16.64 9.45 -5.25
CA TYR A 205 16.89 10.18 -4.00
C TYR A 205 15.78 9.98 -2.96
N ASP A 206 14.52 10.12 -3.38
CA ASP A 206 13.35 10.11 -2.48
C ASP A 206 13.08 8.73 -1.88
N ILE A 207 13.20 7.68 -2.70
CA ILE A 207 12.99 6.29 -2.29
C ILE A 207 14.22 5.51 -2.71
N LYS A 208 15.19 5.37 -1.81
CA LYS A 208 16.53 4.84 -2.10
C LYS A 208 16.59 3.32 -2.29
N THR A 209 15.63 2.60 -1.69
CA THR A 209 15.54 1.15 -1.77
C THR A 209 14.09 0.71 -2.00
N GLY A 210 13.92 -0.40 -2.70
CA GLY A 210 12.65 -1.07 -2.94
C GLY A 210 12.76 -2.57 -2.74
N SER A 211 11.62 -3.24 -2.71
CA SER A 211 11.51 -4.70 -2.69
C SER A 211 11.00 -5.19 -4.04
N LEU A 212 11.39 -6.40 -4.42
CA LEU A 212 10.97 -7.02 -5.67
C LEU A 212 9.84 -8.01 -5.43
N ASN A 213 8.87 -8.04 -6.34
CA ASN A 213 7.81 -9.03 -6.35
C ASN A 213 8.25 -10.27 -7.13
N ILE A 214 8.29 -11.44 -6.48
CA ILE A 214 8.65 -12.71 -7.15
C ILE A 214 7.46 -13.34 -7.88
N ARG A 215 6.27 -12.73 -7.78
CA ARG A 215 5.08 -13.04 -8.59
C ARG A 215 4.83 -11.94 -9.62
N THR A 216 3.96 -12.21 -10.58
CA THR A 216 3.48 -11.21 -11.55
C THR A 216 2.30 -10.45 -10.94
N PRO A 217 2.38 -9.14 -10.65
CA PRO A 217 1.26 -8.39 -10.09
C PRO A 217 0.09 -8.17 -11.05
N TRP A 218 0.22 -8.54 -12.33
CA TRP A 218 -0.91 -8.54 -13.26
C TRP A 218 -1.93 -9.60 -12.88
N TRP A 219 -3.21 -9.21 -12.93
CA TRP A 219 -4.33 -10.15 -12.88
C TRP A 219 -4.91 -10.37 -14.28
#